data_AF-A0A925KIH9-F1
#
_entry.id   AF-A0A925KIH9-F1
#
_cell.length_a   1.000
_cell.length_b   1.000
_cell.length_c   1.000
_cell.angle_alpha   90.00
_cell.angle_beta   90.00
_cell.angle_gamma   90.00
#
_symmetry.space_group_name_H-M   'P 1'
#
loop_
_entity.id
_entity.type
_entity.pdbx_description
1 polymer ?
#
loop_
_entity_poly.entity_id
_entity_poly.type
_entity_poly.pdbx_seq_one_letter_code
_entity_poly.pdbx_strand_id
1 'polypeptide(L)'
;MAPARSLALAVGIAVVLGLGGLAAPKWLLFLVTMALSHGLAVLGVVVLTRGGGATFGQGMFFAVGAYAAALLPQAFGVQDALLRVAIGTVAAGVVAAVFAPLLARYRGIFFAMLTLALSMVLFGLLSKSSALGGSDGISVARPLLFGAEISGERADFTLYLLTVACTVAAGWAVTVYWASAAGLLARAVHGNPLRVEYLGASARTSLGTSFVISGLLGGLGGAITALVLGHVEPNFSNWTTSGEFVFVAVLAGYQSVAAVFVASLLLEVVRSFSNLYFPNTWQLVLGAFLLLVILFRPAGLGSLWIRKK
;
A
#
# COMPACT_ATOMS: atom_id res chain seq x y z
N MET A 1 9.61 6.04 21.17
CA MET A 1 8.84 5.10 22.03
C MET A 1 9.69 3.86 22.22
N ALA A 2 9.71 3.25 23.42
CA ALA A 2 10.37 1.97 23.60
C ALA A 2 9.71 0.90 22.71
N PRO A 3 10.46 -0.01 22.07
CA PRO A 3 9.92 -1.00 21.12
C PRO A 3 8.85 -1.91 21.75
N ALA A 4 8.93 -2.17 23.05
CA ALA A 4 7.92 -2.92 23.79
C ALA A 4 6.56 -2.21 23.88
N ARG A 5 6.55 -0.88 24.02
CA ARG A 5 5.29 -0.09 24.08
C ARG A 5 4.62 0.01 22.71
N SER A 6 5.41 0.13 21.63
CA SER A 6 4.84 0.13 20.28
C SER A 6 4.29 -1.23 19.88
N LEU A 7 4.92 -2.32 20.32
CA LEU A 7 4.40 -3.67 20.11
C LEU A 7 3.10 -3.92 20.90
N ALA A 8 3.03 -3.52 22.17
CA ALA A 8 1.82 -3.66 22.97
C ALA A 8 0.63 -2.87 22.38
N LEU A 9 0.88 -1.66 21.87
CA LEU A 9 -0.14 -0.87 21.16
C LEU A 9 -0.57 -1.53 19.85
N ALA A 10 0.37 -2.06 19.07
CA ALA A 10 0.07 -2.78 17.83
C ALA A 10 -0.82 -4.01 18.09
N VAL A 11 -0.49 -4.80 19.12
CA VAL A 11 -1.31 -5.96 19.55
C VAL A 11 -2.68 -5.51 20.05
N GLY A 12 -2.76 -4.43 20.83
CA GLY A 12 -4.04 -3.87 21.28
C GLY A 12 -4.94 -3.44 20.11
N ILE A 13 -4.38 -2.80 19.09
CA ILE A 13 -5.10 -2.42 17.87
C ILE A 13 -5.59 -3.66 17.10
N ALA A 14 -4.75 -4.70 16.97
CA ALA A 14 -5.14 -5.95 16.32
C ALA A 14 -6.34 -6.61 17.02
N VAL A 15 -6.32 -6.65 18.36
CA VAL A 15 -7.41 -7.22 19.17
C VAL A 15 -8.68 -6.41 19.01
N VAL A 16 -8.61 -5.07 19.08
CA VAL A 16 -9.79 -4.20 18.93
C VAL A 16 -10.41 -4.33 17.54
N LEU A 17 -9.59 -4.33 16.48
CA LEU A 17 -10.09 -4.53 15.11
C LEU A 17 -10.67 -5.94 14.92
N GLY A 18 -9.99 -6.98 15.42
CA GLY A 18 -10.47 -8.35 15.36
C GLY A 18 -11.81 -8.55 16.06
N LEU A 19 -11.97 -8.00 17.27
CA LEU A 19 -13.24 -8.03 18.02
C LEU A 19 -14.32 -7.19 17.34
N GLY A 20 -13.96 -6.01 16.81
CA GLY A 20 -14.88 -5.17 16.05
C GLY A 20 -15.41 -5.84 14.78
N GLY A 21 -14.58 -6.67 14.14
CA GLY A 21 -14.98 -7.45 12.97
C GLY A 21 -16.04 -8.51 13.25
N LEU A 22 -16.12 -9.04 14.48
CA LEU A 22 -17.14 -10.05 14.85
C LEU A 22 -18.56 -9.46 14.88
N ALA A 23 -18.70 -8.16 15.14
CA ALA A 23 -19.98 -7.47 15.20
C ALA A 23 -20.31 -6.71 13.90
N ALA A 24 -19.39 -6.68 12.93
CA ALA A 24 -19.52 -5.86 11.73
C ALA A 24 -20.34 -6.55 10.63
N PRO A 25 -21.21 -5.83 9.90
CA PRO A 25 -21.88 -6.37 8.72
C PRO A 25 -20.90 -6.61 7.57
N LYS A 26 -21.25 -7.53 6.64
CA LYS A 26 -20.39 -7.97 5.53
C LYS A 26 -19.84 -6.83 4.66
N TRP A 27 -20.69 -5.85 4.33
CA TRP A 27 -20.27 -4.70 3.53
C TRP A 27 -19.21 -3.86 4.23
N LEU A 28 -19.29 -3.73 5.56
CA LEU A 28 -18.32 -2.99 6.36
C LEU A 28 -17.02 -3.77 6.48
N LEU A 29 -17.09 -5.10 6.66
CA LEU A 29 -15.91 -5.96 6.64
C LEU A 29 -15.15 -5.84 5.33
N PHE A 30 -15.85 -5.93 4.19
CA PHE A 30 -15.24 -5.75 2.87
C PHE A 30 -14.61 -4.36 2.73
N LEU A 31 -15.35 -3.30 3.09
CA LEU A 31 -14.86 -1.92 2.98
C LEU A 31 -13.60 -1.69 3.83
N VAL A 32 -13.59 -2.16 5.08
CA VAL A 32 -12.43 -2.02 5.96
C VAL A 32 -11.26 -2.85 5.44
N THR A 33 -11.51 -4.05 4.90
CA THR A 33 -10.46 -4.89 4.30
C THR A 33 -9.80 -4.18 3.10
N MET A 34 -10.60 -3.61 2.21
CA MET A 34 -10.12 -2.82 1.08
C MET A 34 -9.34 -1.58 1.54
N ALA A 35 -9.87 -0.85 2.52
CA ALA A 35 -9.20 0.32 3.08
C ALA A 35 -7.84 -0.02 3.71
N LEU A 36 -7.73 -1.14 4.43
CA LEU A 36 -6.47 -1.58 5.04
C LEU A 36 -5.46 -2.02 3.96
N SER A 37 -5.92 -2.76 2.93
CA SER A 37 -5.08 -3.20 1.80
C SER A 37 -4.55 -2.03 0.96
N HIS A 38 -5.40 -1.06 0.60
CA HIS A 38 -4.95 0.18 -0.03
C HIS A 38 -4.04 0.98 0.92
N GLY A 39 -4.35 0.98 2.22
CA GLY A 39 -3.54 1.63 3.26
C GLY A 39 -2.12 1.08 3.33
N LEU A 40 -1.92 -0.23 3.10
CA LEU A 40 -0.59 -0.84 3.00
C LEU A 40 0.18 -0.29 1.79
N ALA A 41 -0.47 -0.18 0.64
CA ALA A 41 0.16 0.42 -0.54
C ALA A 41 0.53 1.88 -0.30
N VAL A 42 -0.36 2.66 0.34
CA VAL A 42 -0.13 4.06 0.71
C VAL A 42 0.98 4.18 1.75
N LEU A 43 1.09 3.23 2.69
CA LEU A 43 2.18 3.21 3.67
C LEU A 43 3.54 3.10 2.97
N GLY A 44 3.62 2.34 1.87
CA GLY A 44 4.78 2.31 1.00
C GLY A 44 5.12 3.69 0.41
N VAL A 45 4.13 4.38 -0.16
CA VAL A 45 4.28 5.75 -0.67
C VAL A 45 4.79 6.69 0.41
N VAL A 46 4.25 6.61 1.63
CA VAL A 46 4.64 7.46 2.75
C VAL A 46 6.06 7.16 3.25
N VAL A 47 6.47 5.89 3.29
CA VAL A 47 7.86 5.51 3.60
C VAL A 47 8.82 6.13 2.58
N LEU A 48 8.50 6.05 1.30
CA LEU A 48 9.32 6.62 0.23
C LEU A 48 9.35 8.14 0.26
N THR A 49 8.19 8.76 0.50
CA THR A 49 8.04 10.23 0.63
C THR A 49 8.88 10.74 1.78
N ARG A 50 8.86 10.06 2.94
CA ARG A 50 9.71 10.41 4.09
C ARG A 50 11.21 10.27 3.79
N GLY A 51 11.60 9.45 2.82
CA GLY A 51 12.97 9.27 2.32
C GLY A 51 13.41 10.27 1.24
N GLY A 52 12.54 11.19 0.80
CA GLY A 52 12.88 12.17 -0.25
C GLY A 52 12.43 11.81 -1.66
N GLY A 53 11.70 10.70 -1.85
CA GLY A 53 11.17 10.27 -3.15
C GLY A 53 9.65 10.47 -3.25
N ALA A 54 9.17 11.11 -4.30
CA ALA A 54 7.75 11.14 -4.64
C ALA A 54 7.48 10.14 -5.76
N THR A 55 6.48 9.28 -5.66
CA THR A 55 6.21 8.25 -6.68
C THR A 55 4.77 8.28 -7.20
N PHE A 56 4.62 8.08 -8.50
CA PHE A 56 3.36 7.75 -9.17
C PHE A 56 3.40 6.34 -9.79
N GLY A 57 4.28 5.47 -9.29
CA GLY A 57 4.43 4.09 -9.77
C GLY A 57 4.01 3.04 -8.76
N GLN A 58 3.35 3.42 -7.66
CA GLN A 58 2.98 2.45 -6.62
C GLN A 58 1.97 1.41 -7.13
N GLY A 59 1.15 1.76 -8.12
CA GLY A 59 0.27 0.83 -8.84
C GLY A 59 1.03 -0.32 -9.50
N MET A 60 2.26 -0.11 -9.96
CA MET A 60 3.11 -1.18 -10.49
C MET A 60 3.33 -2.27 -9.44
N PHE A 61 3.72 -1.90 -8.23
CA PHE A 61 3.98 -2.86 -7.15
C PHE A 61 2.71 -3.54 -6.67
N PHE A 62 1.63 -2.77 -6.60
CA PHE A 62 0.31 -3.28 -6.28
C PHE A 62 -0.15 -4.34 -7.30
N ALA A 63 -0.02 -4.05 -8.60
CA ALA A 63 -0.33 -5.00 -9.67
C ALA A 63 0.60 -6.22 -9.64
N VAL A 64 1.92 -6.05 -9.50
CA VAL A 64 2.86 -7.19 -9.42
C VAL A 64 2.49 -8.12 -8.26
N GLY A 65 2.20 -7.58 -7.07
CA GLY A 65 1.78 -8.40 -5.93
C GLY A 65 0.44 -9.11 -6.17
N ALA A 66 -0.52 -8.42 -6.78
CA ALA A 66 -1.83 -8.97 -7.13
C ALA A 66 -1.73 -10.10 -8.15
N TYR A 67 -1.05 -9.88 -9.27
CA TYR A 67 -0.84 -10.88 -10.33
C TYR A 67 -0.02 -12.07 -9.84
N ALA A 68 1.03 -11.84 -9.05
CA ALA A 68 1.80 -12.93 -8.45
C ALA A 68 0.92 -13.80 -7.54
N ALA A 69 0.12 -13.20 -6.66
CA ALA A 69 -0.80 -13.93 -5.80
C ALA A 69 -1.88 -14.73 -6.58
N ALA A 70 -2.33 -14.18 -7.71
CA ALA A 70 -3.34 -14.78 -8.57
C ALA A 70 -2.82 -15.97 -9.41
N LEU A 71 -1.58 -15.89 -9.91
CA LEU A 71 -0.99 -16.92 -10.78
C LEU A 71 -0.45 -18.15 -10.03
N LEU A 72 -0.06 -17.98 -8.76
CA LEU A 72 0.52 -19.06 -7.94
C LEU A 72 -0.26 -20.37 -7.89
N PRO A 73 -1.59 -20.39 -7.73
CA PRO A 73 -2.34 -21.64 -7.79
C PRO A 73 -2.28 -22.33 -9.15
N GLN A 74 -2.32 -21.57 -10.24
CA GLN A 74 -2.32 -22.13 -11.59
C GLN A 74 -0.93 -22.64 -11.97
N ALA A 75 0.13 -21.93 -11.59
CA ALA A 75 1.51 -22.26 -11.95
C ALA A 75 2.16 -23.31 -11.04
N PHE A 76 1.88 -23.27 -9.73
CA PHE A 76 2.59 -24.06 -8.71
C PHE A 76 1.67 -24.85 -7.77
N GLY A 77 0.34 -24.77 -7.95
CA GLY A 77 -0.61 -25.44 -7.06
C GLY A 77 -0.66 -24.85 -5.64
N VAL A 78 -0.07 -23.67 -5.41
CA VAL A 78 -0.05 -23.03 -4.09
C VAL A 78 -1.39 -22.36 -3.82
N GLN A 79 -2.18 -22.97 -2.93
CA GLN A 79 -3.52 -22.50 -2.64
C GLN A 79 -3.64 -21.73 -1.32
N ASP A 80 -2.65 -21.83 -0.43
CA ASP A 80 -2.65 -21.16 0.86
C ASP A 80 -2.57 -19.63 0.75
N ALA A 81 -3.51 -18.92 1.38
CA ALA A 81 -3.62 -17.46 1.34
C ALA A 81 -2.33 -16.77 1.81
N LEU A 82 -1.78 -17.22 2.94
CA LEU A 82 -0.59 -16.61 3.55
C LEU A 82 0.64 -16.73 2.66
N LEU A 83 0.78 -17.88 1.99
CA LEU A 83 1.88 -18.17 1.08
C LEU A 83 1.75 -17.33 -0.20
N ARG A 84 0.53 -17.19 -0.74
CA ARG A 84 0.24 -16.30 -1.87
C ARG A 84 0.56 -14.84 -1.55
N VAL A 85 0.15 -14.36 -0.38
CA VAL A 85 0.44 -12.98 0.08
C VAL A 85 1.95 -12.78 0.26
N ALA A 86 2.65 -13.73 0.90
CA ALA A 86 4.09 -13.64 1.12
C ALA A 86 4.87 -13.62 -0.20
N ILE A 87 4.57 -14.55 -1.12
CA ILE A 87 5.24 -14.61 -2.43
C ILE A 87 4.91 -13.37 -3.26
N GLY A 88 3.66 -12.90 -3.28
CA GLY A 88 3.29 -11.67 -4.00
C GLY A 88 4.02 -10.43 -3.46
N THR A 89 4.14 -10.33 -2.14
CA THR A 89 4.93 -9.30 -1.47
C THR A 89 6.40 -9.34 -1.90
N VAL A 90 7.02 -10.53 -1.85
CA VAL A 90 8.42 -10.72 -2.24
C VAL A 90 8.62 -10.43 -3.73
N ALA A 91 7.71 -10.85 -4.60
CA ALA A 91 7.79 -10.58 -6.04
C ALA A 91 7.83 -9.07 -6.32
N ALA A 92 6.94 -8.28 -5.69
CA ALA A 92 6.97 -6.83 -5.82
C ALA A 92 8.24 -6.21 -5.23
N GLY A 93 8.74 -6.74 -4.11
CA GLY A 93 10.02 -6.33 -3.52
C GLY A 93 11.23 -6.62 -4.43
N VAL A 94 11.24 -7.76 -5.12
CA VAL A 94 12.27 -8.12 -6.11
C VAL A 94 12.23 -7.15 -7.29
N VAL A 95 11.04 -6.88 -7.84
CA VAL A 95 10.89 -5.87 -8.91
C VAL A 95 11.40 -4.50 -8.43
N ALA A 96 11.07 -4.10 -7.20
CA ALA A 96 11.58 -2.85 -6.63
C ALA A 96 13.11 -2.85 -6.49
N ALA A 97 13.70 -3.96 -6.04
CA ALA A 97 15.14 -4.11 -5.88
C ALA A 97 15.88 -4.06 -7.22
N VAL A 98 15.31 -4.63 -8.29
CA VAL A 98 15.86 -4.56 -9.65
C VAL A 98 15.93 -3.11 -10.14
N PHE A 99 14.87 -2.33 -9.93
CA PHE A 99 14.82 -0.94 -10.41
C PHE A 99 15.43 0.09 -9.44
N ALA A 100 15.64 -0.26 -8.17
CA ALA A 100 16.18 0.65 -7.15
C ALA A 100 17.53 1.30 -7.55
N PRO A 101 18.55 0.58 -8.08
CA PRO A 101 19.83 1.18 -8.47
C PRO A 101 19.71 2.22 -9.59
N LEU A 102 18.72 2.08 -10.47
CA LEU A 102 18.42 3.03 -11.54
C LEU A 102 17.69 4.25 -10.98
N LEU A 103 16.56 4.01 -10.30
CA LEU A 103 15.68 5.05 -9.80
C LEU A 103 16.35 5.92 -8.74
N ALA A 104 17.19 5.34 -7.88
CA ALA A 104 17.87 6.08 -6.82
C ALA A 104 18.88 7.13 -7.35
N ARG A 105 19.16 7.16 -8.65
CA ARG A 105 19.97 8.22 -9.30
C ARG A 105 19.18 9.52 -9.52
N TYR A 106 17.84 9.45 -9.50
CA TYR A 106 16.95 10.56 -9.80
C TYR A 106 16.25 11.07 -8.54
N ARG A 107 15.79 12.32 -8.56
CA ARG A 107 15.09 12.95 -7.43
C ARG A 107 13.88 13.76 -7.90
N GLY A 108 12.98 14.03 -6.96
CA GLY A 108 11.82 14.89 -7.19
C GLY A 108 10.96 14.43 -8.36
N ILE A 109 10.61 15.35 -9.25
CA ILE A 109 9.71 15.12 -10.38
C ILE A 109 10.28 14.07 -11.34
N PHE A 110 11.59 14.05 -11.58
CA PHE A 110 12.21 13.03 -12.46
C PHE A 110 12.06 11.62 -11.91
N PHE A 111 12.20 11.44 -10.60
CA PHE A 111 11.94 10.16 -9.95
C PHE A 111 10.47 9.76 -10.13
N ALA A 112 9.54 10.69 -9.88
CA ALA A 112 8.12 10.46 -10.03
C ALA A 112 7.74 10.03 -11.45
N MET A 113 8.21 10.76 -12.46
CA MET A 113 7.97 10.46 -13.88
C MET A 113 8.55 9.10 -14.29
N LEU A 114 9.74 8.74 -13.81
CA LEU A 114 10.34 7.45 -14.13
C LEU A 114 9.55 6.29 -13.49
N THR A 115 9.09 6.44 -12.24
CA THR A 115 8.21 5.43 -11.62
C THR A 115 6.85 5.31 -12.32
N LEU A 116 6.27 6.43 -12.76
CA LEU A 116 5.04 6.45 -13.55
C LEU A 116 5.24 5.72 -14.88
N ALA A 117 6.34 5.99 -15.58
CA ALA A 117 6.66 5.34 -16.84
C ALA A 117 6.78 3.81 -16.67
N LEU A 118 7.46 3.34 -15.62
CA LEU A 118 7.56 1.91 -15.31
C LEU A 118 6.18 1.28 -15.06
N SER A 119 5.31 1.97 -14.31
CA SER A 119 3.94 1.52 -14.06
C SER A 119 3.12 1.42 -15.34
N MET A 120 3.27 2.39 -16.25
CA MET A 120 2.55 2.39 -17.54
C MET A 120 3.09 1.36 -18.54
N VAL A 121 4.40 1.07 -18.49
CA VAL A 121 4.98 -0.06 -19.24
C VAL A 121 4.38 -1.37 -18.75
N LEU A 122 4.32 -1.58 -17.43
CA LEU A 122 3.68 -2.78 -16.88
C LEU A 122 2.19 -2.86 -17.26
N PHE A 123 1.45 -1.76 -17.16
CA PHE A 123 0.05 -1.68 -17.62
C PHE A 123 -0.10 -2.14 -19.07
N GLY A 124 0.78 -1.66 -19.97
CA GLY A 124 0.79 -2.04 -21.38
C GLY A 124 1.12 -3.52 -21.60
N LEU A 125 2.06 -4.07 -20.83
CA LEU A 125 2.43 -5.49 -20.89
C LEU A 125 1.28 -6.39 -20.40
N LEU A 126 0.65 -6.04 -19.28
CA LEU A 126 -0.48 -6.78 -18.73
C LEU A 126 -1.67 -6.75 -19.69
N SER A 127 -2.02 -5.57 -20.20
CA SER A 127 -3.15 -5.39 -21.12
C SER A 127 -2.99 -6.14 -22.44
N LYS A 128 -1.75 -6.31 -22.93
CA LYS A 128 -1.47 -6.99 -24.21
C LYS A 128 -1.15 -8.48 -24.06
N SER A 129 -0.86 -8.96 -22.85
CA SER A 129 -0.48 -10.35 -22.63
C SER A 129 -1.72 -11.24 -22.51
N SER A 130 -1.98 -12.05 -23.53
CA SER A 130 -3.07 -13.04 -23.51
C SER A 130 -2.89 -14.08 -22.40
N ALA A 131 -1.65 -14.44 -22.07
CA ALA A 131 -1.33 -15.37 -20.98
C ALA A 131 -1.70 -14.82 -19.59
N LEU A 132 -1.86 -13.49 -19.46
CA LEU A 132 -2.23 -12.82 -18.21
C LEU A 132 -3.66 -12.27 -18.25
N GLY A 133 -4.50 -12.79 -19.15
CA GLY A 133 -5.90 -12.40 -19.29
C GLY A 133 -6.15 -11.10 -20.06
N GLY A 134 -5.10 -10.47 -20.61
CA GLY A 134 -5.22 -9.25 -21.41
C GLY A 134 -5.88 -8.09 -20.65
N SER A 135 -6.78 -7.37 -21.32
CA SER A 135 -7.56 -6.27 -20.72
C SER A 135 -8.48 -6.71 -19.59
N ASP A 136 -8.97 -7.95 -19.65
CA ASP A 136 -9.99 -8.46 -18.72
C ASP A 136 -9.34 -8.97 -17.43
N GLY A 137 -8.06 -9.32 -17.49
CA GLY A 137 -7.32 -9.81 -16.33
C GLY A 137 -7.62 -11.27 -15.98
N ILE A 138 -7.30 -11.66 -14.75
CA ILE A 138 -7.38 -13.05 -14.28
C ILE A 138 -8.27 -13.18 -13.05
N SER A 139 -9.13 -14.19 -13.06
CA SER A 139 -9.92 -14.57 -11.89
C SER A 139 -9.03 -15.26 -10.86
N VAL A 140 -9.24 -14.93 -9.60
CA VAL A 140 -8.45 -15.44 -8.48
C VAL A 140 -9.23 -16.56 -7.82
N ALA A 141 -8.68 -17.77 -7.87
CA ALA A 141 -9.25 -18.92 -7.18
C ALA A 141 -9.32 -18.65 -5.68
N ARG A 142 -10.44 -19.04 -5.04
CA ARG A 142 -10.62 -18.87 -3.59
C ARG A 142 -9.44 -19.50 -2.84
N PRO A 143 -8.84 -18.78 -1.88
CA PRO A 143 -7.69 -19.30 -1.17
C PRO A 143 -8.10 -20.35 -0.12
N LEU A 144 -7.22 -21.31 0.10
CA LEU A 144 -7.21 -22.20 1.25
C LEU A 144 -6.46 -21.52 2.40
N LEU A 145 -6.68 -21.96 3.64
CA LEU A 145 -5.87 -21.54 4.78
C LEU A 145 -5.43 -22.76 5.59
N PHE A 146 -4.13 -23.03 5.59
CA PHE A 146 -3.56 -24.25 6.18
C PHE A 146 -4.22 -25.53 5.62
N GLY A 147 -4.53 -25.53 4.32
CA GLY A 147 -5.20 -26.65 3.65
C GLY A 147 -6.69 -26.82 3.94
N ALA A 148 -7.33 -25.96 4.75
CA ALA A 148 -8.76 -26.00 4.99
C ALA A 148 -9.52 -25.10 4.00
N GLU A 149 -10.57 -25.65 3.34
CA GLU A 149 -11.46 -24.89 2.47
C GLU A 149 -12.23 -23.86 3.27
N ILE A 150 -12.00 -22.58 2.96
CA ILE A 150 -12.77 -21.50 3.56
C ILE A 150 -13.91 -21.14 2.60
N SER A 151 -15.13 -21.45 3.01
CA SER A 151 -16.33 -21.20 2.22
C SER A 151 -17.26 -20.20 2.91
N GLY A 152 -17.92 -19.38 2.07
CA GLY A 152 -18.93 -18.42 2.50
C GLY A 152 -18.41 -17.34 3.44
N GLU A 153 -19.21 -17.01 4.46
CA GLU A 153 -18.96 -15.93 5.42
C GLU A 153 -17.69 -16.10 6.26
N ARG A 154 -17.22 -17.34 6.43
CA ARG A 154 -15.94 -17.62 7.09
C ARG A 154 -14.76 -17.15 6.24
N ALA A 155 -14.88 -17.11 4.91
CA ALA A 155 -13.81 -16.70 4.01
C ALA A 155 -13.52 -15.21 4.14
N ASP A 156 -14.57 -14.38 4.06
CA ASP A 156 -14.46 -12.93 4.17
C ASP A 156 -13.88 -12.51 5.52
N PHE A 157 -14.36 -13.14 6.61
CA PHE A 157 -13.83 -12.86 7.95
C PHE A 157 -12.38 -13.33 8.12
N THR A 158 -11.99 -14.46 7.53
CA THR A 158 -10.62 -14.95 7.61
C THR A 158 -9.66 -14.08 6.82
N LEU A 159 -10.04 -13.63 5.62
CA LEU A 159 -9.27 -12.67 4.84
C LEU A 159 -9.18 -11.31 5.54
N TYR A 160 -10.26 -10.87 6.20
CA TYR A 160 -10.23 -9.69 7.06
C TYR A 160 -9.20 -9.84 8.18
N LEU A 161 -9.20 -10.95 8.93
CA LEU A 161 -8.21 -11.21 9.99
C LEU A 161 -6.78 -11.26 9.45
N LEU A 162 -6.57 -11.91 8.31
CA LEU A 162 -5.27 -11.92 7.63
C LEU A 162 -4.81 -10.49 7.29
N THR A 163 -5.72 -9.67 6.77
CA THR A 163 -5.46 -8.27 6.41
C THR A 163 -5.12 -7.43 7.62
N VAL A 164 -5.86 -7.58 8.72
CA VAL A 164 -5.57 -6.93 10.00
C VAL A 164 -4.19 -7.34 10.51
N ALA A 165 -3.88 -8.64 10.49
CA ALA A 165 -2.58 -9.16 10.93
C ALA A 165 -1.43 -8.58 10.08
N CYS A 166 -1.54 -8.63 8.75
CA CYS A 166 -0.56 -8.05 7.84
C CYS A 166 -0.41 -6.54 8.03
N THR A 167 -1.52 -5.82 8.22
CA THR A 167 -1.53 -4.37 8.45
C THR A 167 -0.83 -3.98 9.73
N VAL A 168 -1.13 -4.66 10.83
CA VAL A 168 -0.50 -4.40 12.12
C VAL A 168 0.97 -4.77 12.09
N ALA A 169 1.33 -5.91 11.49
CA ALA A 169 2.72 -6.34 11.36
C ALA A 169 3.54 -5.36 10.50
N ALA A 170 3.03 -4.97 9.33
CA ALA A 170 3.68 -4.00 8.45
C ALA A 170 3.77 -2.61 9.08
N GLY A 171 2.68 -2.14 9.71
CA GLY A 171 2.65 -0.86 10.42
C GLY A 171 3.68 -0.83 11.55
N TRP A 172 3.75 -1.89 12.35
CA TRP A 172 4.76 -2.03 13.40
C TRP A 172 6.18 -2.05 12.83
N ALA A 173 6.44 -2.87 11.80
CA ALA A 173 7.74 -2.94 11.14
C ALA A 173 8.20 -1.57 10.62
N VAL A 174 7.29 -0.79 10.02
CA VAL A 174 7.57 0.58 9.57
C VAL A 174 7.85 1.52 10.74
N THR A 175 7.12 1.42 11.86
CA THR A 175 7.44 2.24 13.05
C THR A 175 8.82 1.93 13.62
N VAL A 176 9.24 0.66 13.62
CA VAL A 176 10.59 0.25 14.02
C VAL A 176 11.63 0.79 13.04
N TYR A 177 11.40 0.64 11.74
CA TYR A 177 12.26 1.20 10.70
C TYR A 177 12.42 2.71 10.85
N TRP A 178 11.35 3.46 11.08
CA TRP A 178 11.39 4.92 11.27
C TRP A 178 12.13 5.37 12.53
N ALA A 179 12.23 4.52 13.54
CA ALA A 179 13.02 4.77 14.75
C ALA A 179 14.50 4.34 14.61
N SER A 180 14.81 3.48 13.62
CA SER A 180 16.17 3.00 13.36
C SER A 180 17.08 4.08 12.76
N ALA A 181 18.40 3.86 12.80
CA ALA A 181 19.38 4.73 12.15
C ALA A 181 19.10 4.92 10.65
N ALA A 182 18.69 3.85 9.95
CA ALA A 182 18.34 3.91 8.52
C ALA A 182 17.11 4.79 8.26
N GLY A 183 16.08 4.74 9.11
CA GLY A 183 14.89 5.59 8.97
C GLY A 183 15.15 7.05 9.34
N LEU A 184 16.05 7.31 10.30
CA LEU A 184 16.52 8.66 10.62
C LEU A 184 17.37 9.23 9.48
N LEU A 185 18.22 8.41 8.85
CA LEU A 185 18.99 8.77 7.67
C LEU A 185 18.07 9.11 6.50
N ALA A 186 17.05 8.29 6.22
CA ALA A 186 16.05 8.57 5.18
C ALA A 186 15.36 9.93 5.39
N ARG A 187 15.01 10.25 6.64
CA ARG A 187 14.44 11.56 6.98
C ARG A 187 15.45 12.71 6.78
N ALA A 188 16.72 12.50 7.10
CA ALA A 188 17.77 13.50 6.87
C ALA A 188 17.98 13.74 5.36
N VAL A 189 17.92 12.67 4.56
CA VAL A 189 18.02 12.70 3.09
C VAL A 189 16.88 13.49 2.45
N HIS A 190 15.66 13.41 3.00
CA HIS A 190 14.54 14.26 2.57
C HIS A 190 14.79 15.76 2.84
N GLY A 191 15.48 16.10 3.94
CA GLY A 191 15.77 17.49 4.29
C GLY A 191 16.88 18.11 3.44
N ASN A 192 18.06 17.49 3.42
CA ASN A 192 19.17 17.95 2.60
C ASN A 192 20.08 16.77 2.22
N PRO A 193 19.92 16.21 1.00
CA PRO A 193 20.71 15.06 0.58
C PRO A 193 22.19 15.37 0.44
N LEU A 194 22.54 16.59 0.02
CA LEU A 194 23.94 17.01 -0.16
C LEU A 194 24.68 17.01 1.20
N ARG A 195 24.01 17.51 2.26
CA ARG A 195 24.56 17.49 3.62
C ARG A 195 24.79 16.07 4.14
N VAL A 196 23.90 15.14 3.81
CA VAL A 196 24.04 13.73 4.23
C VAL A 196 25.26 13.08 3.55
N GLU A 197 25.48 13.35 2.27
CA GLU A 197 26.65 12.87 1.52
C GLU A 197 27.95 13.46 2.10
N TYR A 198 27.98 14.75 2.47
CA TYR A 198 29.13 15.35 3.16
C TYR A 198 29.43 14.73 4.54
N LEU A 199 28.44 14.14 5.20
CA LEU A 199 28.61 13.42 6.45
C LEU A 199 29.02 11.94 6.24
N GLY A 200 29.25 11.52 4.99
CA GLY A 200 29.75 10.18 4.65
C GLY A 200 28.68 9.12 4.45
N ALA A 201 27.39 9.47 4.43
CA ALA A 201 26.30 8.54 4.20
C ALA A 201 25.67 8.73 2.81
N SER A 202 25.35 7.63 2.12
CA SER A 202 24.80 7.72 0.77
C SER A 202 23.29 7.97 0.76
N ALA A 203 22.89 9.12 0.23
CA ALA A 203 21.51 9.47 -0.05
C ALA A 203 20.89 8.51 -1.09
N ARG A 204 21.71 8.01 -2.03
CA ARG A 204 21.27 7.05 -3.05
C ARG A 204 20.89 5.70 -2.43
N THR A 205 21.72 5.14 -1.55
CA THR A 205 21.41 3.88 -0.85
C THR A 205 20.19 4.04 0.06
N SER A 206 20.06 5.18 0.75
CA SER A 206 18.90 5.46 1.60
C SER A 206 17.60 5.58 0.79
N LEU A 207 17.64 6.18 -0.40
CA LEU A 207 16.47 6.29 -1.28
C LEU A 207 16.11 4.92 -1.90
N GLY A 208 17.13 4.16 -2.33
CA GLY A 208 16.94 2.81 -2.88
C GLY A 208 16.31 1.84 -1.87
N THR A 209 16.77 1.85 -0.62
CA THR A 209 16.16 1.04 0.45
C THR A 209 14.72 1.44 0.73
N SER A 210 14.43 2.74 0.80
CA SER A 210 13.05 3.26 0.95
C SER A 210 12.15 2.82 -0.20
N PHE A 211 12.69 2.76 -1.43
CA PHE A 211 11.97 2.30 -2.62
C PHE A 211 11.65 0.81 -2.57
N VAL A 212 12.58 -0.03 -2.13
CA VAL A 212 12.35 -1.48 -1.95
C VAL A 212 11.27 -1.72 -0.89
N ILE A 213 11.32 -1.01 0.24
CA ILE A 213 10.29 -1.09 1.29
C ILE A 213 8.93 -0.65 0.73
N SER A 214 8.89 0.41 -0.08
CA SER A 214 7.67 0.86 -0.76
C SER A 214 7.08 -0.23 -1.65
N GLY A 215 7.93 -0.93 -2.41
CA GLY A 215 7.50 -2.02 -3.29
C GLY A 215 6.98 -3.23 -2.54
N LEU A 216 7.63 -3.62 -1.44
CA LEU A 216 7.13 -4.69 -0.55
C LEU A 216 5.73 -4.35 -0.01
N LEU A 217 5.55 -3.13 0.52
CA LEU A 217 4.27 -2.70 1.07
C LEU A 217 3.17 -2.57 0.01
N GLY A 218 3.53 -2.11 -1.19
CA GLY A 218 2.63 -2.07 -2.36
C GLY A 218 2.17 -3.47 -2.78
N GLY A 219 3.11 -4.40 -2.91
CA GLY A 219 2.81 -5.79 -3.27
C GLY A 219 1.99 -6.52 -2.20
N LEU A 220 2.24 -6.25 -0.93
CA LEU A 220 1.45 -6.78 0.18
C LEU A 220 -0.02 -6.34 0.08
N GLY A 221 -0.25 -5.03 -0.13
CA GLY A 221 -1.61 -4.50 -0.35
C GLY A 221 -2.28 -5.07 -1.59
N GLY A 222 -1.54 -5.22 -2.69
CA GLY A 222 -2.04 -5.75 -3.96
C GLY A 222 -2.41 -7.23 -3.87
N ALA A 223 -1.56 -8.05 -3.24
CA ALA A 223 -1.82 -9.47 -3.05
C ALA A 223 -3.08 -9.73 -2.21
N ILE A 224 -3.27 -8.96 -1.13
CA ILE A 224 -4.48 -9.07 -0.30
C ILE A 224 -5.71 -8.62 -1.10
N THR A 225 -5.60 -7.50 -1.83
CA THR A 225 -6.70 -6.97 -2.65
C THR A 225 -7.15 -7.98 -3.71
N ALA A 226 -6.21 -8.66 -4.37
CA ALA A 226 -6.52 -9.73 -5.32
C ALA A 226 -7.34 -10.88 -4.70
N LEU A 227 -6.96 -11.31 -3.48
CA LEU A 227 -7.66 -12.38 -2.78
C LEU A 227 -9.06 -11.98 -2.32
N VAL A 228 -9.23 -10.71 -1.94
CA VAL A 228 -10.50 -10.16 -1.44
C VAL A 228 -11.48 -9.87 -2.58
N LEU A 229 -11.00 -9.29 -3.68
CA LEU A 229 -11.83 -9.02 -4.87
C LEU A 229 -12.13 -10.29 -5.67
N GLY A 230 -11.25 -11.31 -5.59
CA GLY A 230 -11.39 -12.53 -6.40
C GLY A 230 -11.06 -12.32 -7.88
N HIS A 231 -10.50 -11.17 -8.25
CA HIS A 231 -10.14 -10.80 -9.62
C HIS A 231 -8.99 -9.79 -9.63
N VAL A 232 -8.14 -9.85 -10.65
CA VAL A 232 -7.04 -8.90 -10.86
C VAL A 232 -7.05 -8.45 -12.31
N GLU A 233 -6.98 -7.14 -12.52
CA GLU A 233 -6.99 -6.50 -13.84
C GLU A 233 -5.79 -5.57 -14.05
N PRO A 234 -5.42 -5.25 -15.32
CA PRO A 234 -4.29 -4.37 -15.61
C PRO A 234 -4.43 -2.98 -14.99
N ASN A 235 -5.67 -2.50 -14.76
CA ASN A 235 -5.95 -1.18 -14.19
C ASN A 235 -5.31 -0.94 -12.81
N PHE A 236 -4.92 -2.00 -12.10
CA PHE A 236 -4.19 -1.90 -10.85
C PHE A 236 -2.83 -1.18 -11.04
N SER A 237 -2.23 -1.29 -12.23
CA SER A 237 -0.98 -0.62 -12.61
C SER A 237 -1.20 0.75 -13.29
N ASN A 238 -2.45 1.16 -13.48
CA ASN A 238 -2.77 2.42 -14.14
C ASN A 238 -2.30 3.62 -13.27
N TRP A 239 -1.97 4.73 -13.94
CA TRP A 239 -1.54 5.95 -13.28
C TRP A 239 -2.62 6.53 -12.36
N THR A 240 -3.91 6.34 -12.70
CA THR A 240 -5.03 6.81 -11.88
C THR A 240 -5.02 6.15 -10.52
N THR A 241 -4.90 4.81 -10.47
CA THR A 241 -4.75 4.02 -9.23
C THR A 241 -3.55 4.48 -8.41
N SER A 242 -2.42 4.73 -9.07
CA SER A 242 -1.24 5.30 -8.38
C SER A 242 -1.50 6.70 -7.83
N GLY A 243 -2.24 7.53 -8.57
CA GLY A 243 -2.65 8.87 -8.14
C GLY A 243 -3.54 8.84 -6.90
N GLU A 244 -4.44 7.86 -6.80
CA GLU A 244 -5.26 7.65 -5.61
C GLU A 244 -4.40 7.33 -4.38
N PHE A 245 -3.37 6.49 -4.52
CA PHE A 245 -2.44 6.24 -3.40
C PHE A 245 -1.69 7.50 -2.97
N VAL A 246 -1.30 8.34 -3.93
CA VAL A 246 -0.69 9.64 -3.63
C VAL A 246 -1.69 10.56 -2.93
N PHE A 247 -2.96 10.58 -3.33
CA PHE A 247 -3.99 11.39 -2.68
C PHE A 247 -4.19 10.99 -1.22
N VAL A 248 -4.28 9.68 -0.94
CA VAL A 248 -4.36 9.19 0.44
C VAL A 248 -3.08 9.55 1.22
N ALA A 249 -1.90 9.45 0.61
CA ALA A 249 -0.64 9.83 1.25
C ALA A 249 -0.58 11.33 1.60
N VAL A 250 -1.07 12.20 0.72
CA VAL A 250 -1.19 13.65 0.97
C VAL A 250 -2.19 13.92 2.10
N LEU A 251 -3.35 13.25 2.08
CA LEU A 251 -4.35 13.36 3.15
C LEU A 251 -3.79 12.92 4.50
N ALA A 252 -3.07 11.80 4.54
CA ALA A 252 -2.45 11.28 5.76
C ALA A 252 -1.34 12.20 6.28
N GLY A 253 -0.52 12.71 5.36
CA GLY A 253 0.79 13.27 5.65
C GLY A 253 1.84 12.19 5.93
N TYR A 254 3.12 12.56 5.94
CA TYR A 254 4.24 11.60 6.04
C TYR A 254 4.70 11.27 7.47
N GLN A 255 4.00 11.77 8.50
CA GLN A 255 4.52 11.79 9.87
C GLN A 255 4.01 10.65 10.77
N SER A 256 2.86 10.02 10.45
CA SER A 256 2.23 9.01 11.30
C SER A 256 1.73 7.82 10.49
N VAL A 257 2.08 6.60 10.92
CA VAL A 257 1.58 5.34 10.33
C VAL A 257 0.08 5.21 10.54
N ALA A 258 -0.44 5.55 11.73
CA ALA A 258 -1.87 5.47 12.02
C ALA A 258 -2.68 6.42 11.13
N ALA A 259 -2.15 7.60 10.83
CA ALA A 259 -2.81 8.55 9.94
C ALA A 259 -2.98 8.01 8.51
N VAL A 260 -2.08 7.13 8.04
CA VAL A 260 -2.19 6.49 6.73
C VAL A 260 -3.43 5.60 6.65
N PHE A 261 -3.62 4.74 7.64
CA PHE A 261 -4.77 3.84 7.66
C PHE A 261 -6.09 4.57 7.89
N VAL A 262 -6.08 5.62 8.73
CA VAL A 262 -7.27 6.48 8.91
C VAL A 262 -7.60 7.24 7.64
N ALA A 263 -6.61 7.81 6.95
CA ALA A 263 -6.81 8.48 5.66
C ALA A 263 -7.34 7.51 4.59
N SER A 264 -6.79 6.29 4.54
CA SER A 264 -7.22 5.25 3.61
C SER A 264 -8.67 4.84 3.86
N LEU A 265 -9.04 4.64 5.13
CA LEU A 265 -10.42 4.34 5.52
C LEU A 265 -11.37 5.48 5.15
N LEU A 266 -11.00 6.73 5.43
CA LEU A 266 -11.81 7.89 5.06
C LEU A 266 -12.02 7.99 3.55
N LEU A 267 -10.96 7.78 2.76
CA LEU A 267 -11.05 7.80 1.30
C LEU A 267 -11.89 6.65 0.75
N GLU A 268 -11.78 5.45 1.31
CA GLU A 268 -12.59 4.31 0.89
C GLU A 268 -14.08 4.52 1.24
N VAL A 269 -14.37 5.11 2.41
CA VAL A 269 -15.73 5.50 2.80
C VAL A 269 -16.29 6.55 1.83
N VAL A 270 -15.54 7.63 1.58
CA VAL A 270 -15.98 8.68 0.65
C VAL A 270 -16.17 8.10 -0.75
N ARG A 271 -15.27 7.24 -1.22
CA ARG A 271 -15.38 6.54 -2.51
C ARG A 271 -16.65 5.68 -2.55
N SER A 272 -16.89 4.86 -1.54
CA SER A 272 -18.03 3.95 -1.50
C SER A 272 -19.36 4.70 -1.56
N PHE A 273 -19.54 5.72 -0.72
CA PHE A 273 -20.76 6.54 -0.74
C PHE A 273 -20.86 7.41 -2.00
N SER A 274 -19.75 7.91 -2.53
CA SER A 274 -19.77 8.68 -3.78
C SER A 274 -20.17 7.81 -4.97
N ASN A 275 -19.73 6.55 -5.03
CA ASN A 275 -20.17 5.61 -6.06
C ASN A 275 -21.66 5.26 -5.90
N LEU A 276 -22.17 5.17 -4.67
CA LEU A 276 -23.58 4.88 -4.40
C LEU A 276 -24.51 6.04 -4.82
N TYR A 277 -24.16 7.28 -4.50
CA TYR A 277 -25.02 8.45 -4.75
C TYR A 277 -24.73 9.18 -6.06
N PHE A 278 -23.47 9.16 -6.54
CA PHE A 278 -22.97 9.91 -7.69
C PHE A 278 -22.14 9.03 -8.64
N PRO A 279 -22.68 7.93 -9.18
CA PRO A 279 -21.91 6.93 -9.93
C PRO A 279 -21.19 7.47 -11.18
N ASN A 280 -21.72 8.52 -11.82
CA ASN A 280 -21.10 9.11 -13.02
C ASN A 280 -20.08 10.21 -12.70
N THR A 281 -20.06 10.72 -11.47
CA THR A 281 -19.26 11.89 -11.07
C THR A 281 -18.49 11.67 -9.75
N TRP A 282 -18.35 10.42 -9.30
CA TRP A 282 -17.66 10.08 -8.04
C TRP A 282 -16.22 10.60 -7.98
N GLN A 283 -15.51 10.63 -9.11
CA GLN A 283 -14.15 11.19 -9.20
C GLN A 283 -14.12 12.70 -8.90
N LEU A 284 -15.17 13.44 -9.30
CA LEU A 284 -15.31 14.87 -8.99
C LEU A 284 -15.50 15.07 -7.48
N VAL A 285 -16.28 14.18 -6.84
CA VAL A 285 -16.50 14.22 -5.38
C VAL A 285 -15.18 13.95 -4.63
N LEU A 286 -14.38 12.98 -5.08
CA LEU A 286 -13.05 12.72 -4.50
C LEU A 286 -12.09 13.90 -4.67
N GLY A 287 -12.08 14.54 -5.85
CA GLY A 287 -11.27 15.73 -6.10
C GLY A 287 -11.69 16.92 -5.24
N ALA A 288 -13.00 17.18 -5.13
CA ALA A 288 -13.55 18.22 -4.27
C ALA A 288 -13.22 17.96 -2.78
N PHE A 289 -13.37 16.71 -2.33
CA PHE A 289 -13.00 16.30 -0.97
C PHE A 289 -11.51 16.57 -0.70
N LEU A 290 -10.62 16.22 -1.63
CA LEU A 290 -9.19 16.47 -1.51
C LEU A 290 -8.89 17.98 -1.41
N LEU A 291 -9.51 18.80 -2.27
CA LEU A 291 -9.34 20.26 -2.22
C LEU A 291 -9.76 20.85 -0.89
N LEU A 292 -10.90 20.41 -0.33
CA LEU A 292 -11.35 20.84 0.99
C LEU A 292 -10.33 20.48 2.07
N VAL A 293 -9.81 19.25 2.06
CA VAL A 293 -8.81 18.86 3.07
C VAL A 293 -7.52 19.66 2.93
N ILE A 294 -7.03 19.90 1.71
CA ILE A 294 -5.81 20.71 1.50
C ILE A 294 -6.02 22.16 1.98
N LEU A 295 -7.20 22.75 1.72
CA LEU A 295 -7.53 24.12 2.10
C LEU A 295 -7.63 24.29 3.62
N PHE A 296 -8.31 23.36 4.31
CA PHE A 296 -8.57 23.46 5.75
C PHE A 296 -7.50 22.81 6.62
N ARG A 297 -6.76 21.82 6.11
CA ARG A 297 -5.75 21.02 6.82
C ARG A 297 -4.52 20.71 5.95
N PRO A 298 -3.70 21.73 5.60
CA PRO A 298 -2.55 21.56 4.70
C PRO A 298 -1.45 20.63 5.24
N ALA A 299 -1.42 20.37 6.55
CA ALA A 299 -0.46 19.45 7.18
C ALA A 299 -0.93 17.98 7.20
N GLY A 300 -2.10 17.66 6.63
CA GLY A 300 -2.71 16.33 6.65
C GLY A 300 -3.27 15.92 8.02
N LEU A 301 -3.94 14.77 8.07
CA LEU A 301 -4.56 14.21 9.28
C LEU A 301 -3.52 13.87 10.36
N GLY A 302 -2.30 13.50 9.97
CA GLY A 302 -1.21 13.20 10.89
C GLY A 302 -0.83 14.36 11.82
N SER A 303 -1.18 15.60 11.46
CA SER A 303 -0.96 16.78 12.30
C SER A 303 -1.79 16.80 13.60
N LEU A 304 -2.87 16.02 13.70
CA LEU A 304 -3.69 15.92 14.92
C LEU A 304 -2.98 15.18 16.05
N TRP A 305 -2.06 14.27 15.72
CA TRP A 305 -1.33 13.45 16.70
C TRP A 305 0.03 14.01 17.09
N ILE A 306 0.51 15.03 16.37
CA ILE A 306 1.82 15.62 16.62
C ILE A 306 1.59 16.95 17.30
N ARG A 307 1.78 16.94 18.63
CA ARG A 307 1.76 18.16 19.43
C ARG A 307 2.84 19.10 18.86
N LYS A 308 2.42 20.21 18.26
CA LYS A 308 3.34 21.29 17.87
C LYS A 308 4.16 21.64 19.11
N LYS A 309 5.48 21.47 19.02
CA LYS A 309 6.40 22.21 19.87
C LYS A 309 6.54 23.61 19.31
#